data_AF-A0A1Q7RCR2-F1
#
_entry.id   AF-A0A1Q7RCR2-F1
#
_cell.length_a   1.000
_cell.length_b   1.000
_cell.length_c   1.000
_cell.angle_alpha   90.00
_cell.angle_beta   90.00
_cell.angle_gamma   90.00
#
_symmetry.space_group_name_H-M   'P 1'
#
loop_
_entity.id
_entity.type
_entity.pdbx_description
1 polymer ?
#
loop_
_entity_poly.entity_id
_entity_poly.type
_entity_poly.pdbx_seq_one_letter_code
_entity_poly.pdbx_strand_id
1 'polypeptide(L)'
;MLNHEYFQELAALASIGQLSGSEVKALEAHLEKCASCGSVHTDFAGIVQAELPVVGDRRHRASRLRTLFGSDRGYRQRFIERARAEGIRFSPELDAKPVRPMVPFFVLVPARMALVVSASVLIGIGIWMYQSNMRSRIVVSFESNLQHEAARLAVSNKDLQSQAAKMVKSEGLKANQIRRLEKELAASREQLLALQDQIERAKEHQVVLEAQLVSTNAQAAEFKSRSQENARLEGELKNELDRVRTSQSASEETLAAQQARIRELSEELAAQTTLFERERELLAAGKEIRDLMGARNLHIIDVFDVDGTGRSAKAFGRVFYTEGKSLIFYAFDLNSRRHSQVDHAFQAWGYRDPAAQSARSLGIFYTDDKTQNRWVLKFDDPEVLAEIDAVFVTVEPPGGSPKPTGQKLLYAYLNGQPNHP
;
A
#
# COMPACT_ATOMS: atom_id res chain seq x y z
N MET A 1 -9.08 -14.36 -1.42
CA MET A 1 -8.48 -15.56 -0.81
C MET A 1 -8.64 -15.42 0.69
N LEU A 2 -9.46 -16.27 1.31
CA LEU A 2 -9.73 -16.21 2.74
C LEU A 2 -8.46 -16.67 3.48
N ASN A 3 -7.98 -15.89 4.45
CA ASN A 3 -6.76 -16.20 5.20
C ASN A 3 -7.02 -17.45 6.06
N HIS A 4 -6.50 -18.61 5.66
CA HIS A 4 -6.68 -19.86 6.41
C HIS A 4 -6.11 -19.79 7.83
N GLU A 5 -5.05 -19.01 8.03
CA GLU A 5 -4.43 -18.75 9.34
C GLU A 5 -5.42 -18.14 10.34
N TYR A 6 -6.21 -17.15 9.91
CA TYR A 6 -7.26 -16.55 10.73
C TYR A 6 -8.32 -17.57 11.18
N PHE A 7 -8.74 -18.47 10.29
CA PHE A 7 -9.73 -19.49 10.63
C PHE A 7 -9.15 -20.63 11.49
N GLN A 8 -7.83 -20.88 11.43
CA GLN A 8 -7.16 -21.80 12.35
C GLN A 8 -7.10 -21.23 13.77
N GLU A 9 -6.84 -19.92 13.90
CA GLU A 9 -6.90 -19.22 15.19
C GLU A 9 -8.32 -19.24 15.77
N LEU A 10 -9.33 -18.94 14.95
CA LEU A 10 -10.73 -19.04 15.37
C LEU A 10 -11.09 -20.48 15.78
N ALA A 11 -10.57 -21.50 15.10
CA ALA A 11 -10.81 -22.90 15.47
C ALA A 11 -10.19 -23.26 16.83
N ALA A 12 -9.01 -22.74 17.16
CA ALA A 12 -8.42 -22.88 18.48
C ALA A 12 -9.26 -22.16 19.55
N LEU A 13 -9.70 -20.93 19.28
CA LEU A 13 -10.59 -20.16 20.17
C LEU A 13 -11.97 -20.82 20.36
N ALA A 14 -12.48 -21.51 19.33
CA ALA A 14 -13.72 -22.29 19.39
C ALA A 14 -13.62 -23.42 20.40
N SER A 15 -12.50 -24.15 20.38
CA SER A 15 -12.30 -25.32 21.26
C SER A 15 -12.28 -24.96 22.75
N ILE A 16 -11.93 -23.72 23.08
CA ILE A 16 -11.91 -23.18 24.45
C ILE A 16 -13.15 -22.32 24.77
N GLY A 17 -14.10 -22.18 23.84
CA GLY A 17 -15.35 -21.45 24.03
C GLY A 17 -15.22 -19.93 24.12
N GLN A 18 -14.18 -19.34 23.52
CA GLN A 18 -13.89 -17.89 23.62
C GLN A 18 -14.29 -17.08 22.37
N LEU A 19 -15.09 -17.65 21.47
CA LEU A 19 -15.55 -16.94 20.26
C LEU A 19 -16.78 -16.07 20.51
N SER A 20 -16.82 -14.90 19.87
CA SER A 20 -18.03 -14.09 19.78
C SER A 20 -19.04 -14.68 18.78
N GLY A 21 -20.33 -14.34 18.93
CA GLY A 21 -21.40 -14.90 18.08
C GLY A 21 -21.27 -14.57 16.58
N SER A 22 -20.60 -13.48 16.22
CA SER A 22 -20.28 -13.15 14.82
C SER A 22 -19.15 -14.02 14.27
N GLU A 23 -18.16 -14.36 15.11
CA GLU A 23 -17.01 -15.16 14.70
C GLU A 23 -17.35 -16.65 14.58
N VAL A 24 -18.26 -17.16 15.42
CA VAL A 24 -18.80 -18.53 15.28
C VAL A 24 -19.46 -18.73 13.91
N LYS A 25 -20.32 -17.80 13.50
CA LYS A 25 -20.99 -17.86 12.20
C LYS A 25 -20.01 -17.76 11.03
N ALA A 26 -18.97 -16.94 11.17
CA ALA A 26 -17.92 -16.81 10.18
C ALA A 26 -17.08 -18.10 10.06
N LEU A 27 -16.76 -18.73 11.20
CA LEU A 27 -16.05 -20.00 11.26
C LEU A 27 -16.88 -21.14 10.65
N GLU A 28 -18.13 -21.31 11.05
CA GLU A 28 -19.03 -22.35 10.50
C GLU A 28 -19.17 -22.24 8.97
N ALA A 29 -19.42 -21.03 8.45
CA ALA A 29 -19.52 -20.78 7.02
C ALA A 29 -18.22 -21.07 6.25
N HIS A 30 -17.07 -21.02 6.91
CA HIS A 30 -15.78 -21.38 6.33
C HIS A 30 -15.52 -22.89 6.39
N LEU A 31 -15.86 -23.54 7.50
CA LEU A 31 -15.70 -24.99 7.68
C LEU A 31 -16.53 -25.81 6.68
N GLU A 32 -17.71 -25.31 6.27
CA GLU A 32 -18.51 -25.94 5.20
C GLU A 32 -17.79 -25.96 3.83
N LYS A 33 -16.87 -25.02 3.60
CA LYS A 33 -16.20 -24.83 2.31
C LYS A 33 -14.74 -25.30 2.31
N CYS A 34 -14.16 -25.57 3.49
CA CYS A 34 -12.74 -25.86 3.65
C CYS A 34 -12.49 -27.08 4.54
N ALA A 35 -12.17 -28.22 3.91
CA ALA A 35 -11.89 -29.48 4.61
C ALA A 35 -10.63 -29.43 5.50
N SER A 36 -9.60 -28.66 5.11
CA SER A 36 -8.37 -28.55 5.90
C SER A 36 -8.59 -27.81 7.23
N CYS A 37 -9.37 -26.72 7.21
CA CYS A 37 -9.76 -26.02 8.43
C CYS A 37 -10.75 -26.87 9.26
N GLY A 38 -11.59 -27.69 8.61
CA GLY A 38 -12.40 -28.73 9.26
C GLY A 38 -11.59 -29.70 10.10
N SER A 39 -10.52 -30.27 9.53
CA SER A 39 -9.62 -31.19 10.24
C SER A 39 -8.96 -30.52 11.44
N VAL A 40 -8.46 -29.30 11.29
CA VAL A 40 -7.80 -28.56 12.37
C VAL A 40 -8.77 -28.26 13.53
N HIS A 41 -10.02 -27.90 13.20
CA HIS A 41 -11.05 -27.70 14.21
C HIS A 41 -11.38 -28.98 14.98
N THR A 42 -11.46 -30.13 14.29
CA THR A 42 -11.66 -31.43 14.97
C THR A 42 -10.47 -31.84 15.83
N ASP A 43 -9.24 -31.50 15.42
CA ASP A 43 -8.03 -31.79 16.19
C ASP A 43 -8.01 -30.99 17.50
N PHE A 44 -8.31 -29.68 17.44
CA PHE A 44 -8.41 -28.84 18.63
C PHE A 44 -9.53 -29.30 19.57
N ALA A 45 -10.70 -29.64 19.04
CA ALA A 45 -11.80 -30.20 19.83
C ALA A 45 -11.41 -31.53 20.50
N GLY A 46 -10.66 -32.39 19.79
CA GLY A 46 -10.15 -33.66 20.31
C GLY A 46 -9.15 -33.48 21.46
N ILE A 47 -8.24 -32.50 21.35
CA ILE A 47 -7.30 -32.16 22.43
C ILE A 47 -8.04 -31.72 23.69
N VAL A 48 -9.01 -30.82 23.56
CA VAL A 48 -9.78 -30.34 24.72
C VAL A 48 -10.61 -31.47 25.35
N GLN A 49 -11.17 -32.38 24.55
CA GLN A 49 -11.93 -33.51 25.10
C GLN A 49 -11.05 -34.62 25.69
N ALA A 50 -9.84 -34.85 25.16
CA ALA A 50 -8.96 -35.93 25.60
C ALA A 50 -7.98 -35.52 26.71
N GLU A 51 -7.48 -34.28 26.70
CA GLU A 51 -6.40 -33.81 27.56
C GLU A 51 -6.88 -32.88 28.70
N LEU A 52 -8.05 -32.21 28.58
CA LEU A 52 -8.57 -31.36 29.65
C LEU A 52 -9.38 -32.03 30.77
N PRO A 53 -9.85 -33.30 30.73
CA PRO A 53 -10.37 -33.95 31.93
C PRO A 53 -9.21 -34.44 32.82
N VAL A 54 -8.31 -33.54 33.21
CA VAL A 54 -7.15 -33.78 34.10
C VAL A 54 -7.24 -32.97 35.40
N VAL A 55 -8.43 -32.44 35.74
CA VAL A 55 -8.70 -31.90 37.08
C VAL A 55 -9.74 -32.77 37.79
N GLY A 56 -9.43 -34.06 37.92
CA GLY A 56 -10.33 -35.04 38.53
C GLY A 56 -9.63 -36.35 38.90
N ASP A 57 -9.03 -36.36 40.08
CA ASP A 57 -8.68 -37.53 40.90
C ASP A 57 -7.47 -38.42 40.49
N ARG A 58 -6.47 -38.44 41.38
CA ARG A 58 -5.11 -39.02 41.18
C ARG A 58 -5.04 -40.55 41.32
N ARG A 59 -6.12 -41.25 41.71
CA ARG A 59 -6.04 -42.68 42.08
C ARG A 59 -6.32 -43.68 40.96
N HIS A 60 -6.90 -43.27 39.83
CA HIS A 60 -7.11 -44.15 38.66
C HIS A 60 -6.01 -44.07 37.59
N ARG A 61 -4.91 -43.35 37.88
CA ARG A 61 -3.90 -42.89 36.92
C ARG A 61 -2.97 -43.98 36.35
N ALA A 62 -2.87 -45.16 36.96
CA ALA A 62 -1.88 -46.17 36.51
C ALA A 62 -2.44 -47.21 35.53
N SER A 63 -3.75 -47.51 35.54
CA SER A 63 -4.31 -48.62 34.75
C SER A 63 -4.87 -48.19 33.39
N ARG A 64 -5.43 -46.97 33.24
CA ARG A 64 -5.94 -46.47 31.94
C ARG A 64 -4.87 -45.85 31.05
N LEU A 65 -3.79 -45.33 31.63
CA LEU A 65 -2.62 -44.83 30.87
C LEU A 65 -1.85 -45.96 30.18
N ARG A 66 -1.96 -47.23 30.63
CA ARG A 66 -1.35 -48.36 29.91
C ARG A 66 -2.13 -48.83 28.70
N THR A 67 -3.45 -48.60 28.66
CA THR A 67 -4.31 -49.07 27.55
C THR A 67 -4.46 -48.04 26.43
N LEU A 68 -4.24 -46.74 26.68
CA LEU A 68 -4.30 -45.69 25.64
C LEU A 68 -2.91 -45.28 25.10
N PHE A 69 -1.84 -45.38 25.88
CA PHE A 69 -0.47 -45.07 25.40
C PHE A 69 0.26 -46.28 24.80
N GLY A 70 -0.44 -47.40 24.62
CA GLY A 70 0.08 -48.57 23.93
C GLY A 70 0.01 -48.48 22.40
N SER A 71 -0.88 -47.65 21.85
CA SER A 71 -1.27 -47.71 20.43
C SER A 71 -0.59 -46.69 19.53
N ASP A 72 0.05 -45.64 20.03
CA ASP A 72 0.73 -44.68 19.13
C ASP A 72 2.12 -44.25 19.64
N ARG A 73 3.09 -45.15 19.44
CA ARG A 73 4.52 -44.83 19.61
C ARG A 73 5.01 -43.76 18.63
N GLY A 74 4.26 -43.46 17.56
CA GLY A 74 4.65 -42.47 16.56
C GLY A 74 4.36 -41.02 16.96
N TYR A 75 3.31 -40.77 17.75
CA TYR A 75 2.92 -39.40 18.13
C TYR A 75 3.97 -38.70 19.01
N ARG A 76 4.46 -39.38 20.05
CA ARG A 76 5.49 -38.85 20.96
C ARG A 76 6.78 -38.53 20.20
N GLN A 77 7.15 -39.34 19.22
CA GLN A 77 8.39 -39.19 18.48
C GLN A 77 8.32 -37.99 17.51
N ARG A 78 7.20 -37.84 16.80
CA ARG A 78 6.95 -36.70 15.89
C ARG A 78 6.83 -35.36 16.62
N PHE A 79 6.24 -35.35 17.81
CA PHE A 79 6.18 -34.15 18.65
C PHE A 79 7.57 -33.71 19.12
N ILE A 80 8.41 -34.65 19.58
CA ILE A 80 9.79 -34.36 20.02
C ILE A 80 10.64 -33.89 18.84
N GLU A 81 10.47 -34.47 17.66
CA GLU A 81 11.18 -34.06 16.44
C GLU A 81 10.78 -32.64 15.99
N ARG A 82 9.48 -32.31 16.03
CA ARG A 82 8.99 -30.95 15.70
C ARG A 82 9.46 -29.91 16.72
N ALA A 83 9.40 -30.23 18.01
CA ALA A 83 9.88 -29.34 19.07
C ALA A 83 11.41 -29.11 19.00
N ARG A 84 12.18 -30.13 18.58
CA ARG A 84 13.62 -29.98 18.30
C ARG A 84 13.89 -29.12 17.06
N ALA A 85 13.07 -29.23 16.01
CA ALA A 85 13.16 -28.40 14.81
C ALA A 85 12.86 -26.91 15.11
N GLU A 86 12.04 -26.64 16.12
CA GLU A 86 11.75 -25.29 16.63
C GLU A 86 12.75 -24.80 17.70
N GLY A 87 13.85 -25.53 17.93
CA GLY A 87 14.97 -25.08 18.76
C GLY A 87 14.83 -25.32 20.27
N ILE A 88 13.81 -26.07 20.70
CA ILE A 88 13.56 -26.37 22.11
C ILE A 88 14.54 -27.46 22.59
N ARG A 89 15.41 -27.11 23.56
CA ARG A 89 16.38 -28.06 24.15
C ARG A 89 15.75 -28.85 25.30
N PHE A 90 15.84 -30.17 25.22
CA PHE A 90 15.33 -31.09 26.24
C PHE A 90 16.47 -31.66 27.12
N SER A 91 16.16 -31.99 28.38
CA SER A 91 17.09 -32.64 29.33
C SER A 91 17.59 -34.01 28.81
N PRO A 92 18.85 -34.41 29.10
CA PRO A 92 19.42 -35.71 28.71
C PRO A 92 18.70 -36.95 29.29
N GLU A 93 17.80 -36.78 30.27
CA GLU A 93 16.99 -37.89 30.81
C GLU A 93 15.96 -38.44 29.81
N LEU A 94 15.64 -37.69 28.75
CA LEU A 94 14.68 -38.10 27.72
C LEU A 94 15.19 -39.16 26.75
N ASP A 95 16.51 -39.34 26.62
CA ASP A 95 17.15 -40.32 25.72
C ASP A 95 17.55 -41.63 26.42
N ALA A 96 17.30 -41.76 27.74
CA ALA A 96 17.59 -42.99 28.47
C ALA A 96 16.66 -44.14 28.03
N LYS A 97 17.23 -45.14 27.36
CA LYS A 97 16.51 -46.37 26.99
C LYS A 97 16.02 -47.11 28.25
N PRO A 98 14.76 -47.56 28.31
CA PRO A 98 14.28 -48.34 29.45
C PRO A 98 15.00 -49.69 29.51
N VAL A 99 15.76 -49.90 30.58
CA VAL A 99 16.36 -51.20 30.91
C VAL A 99 15.23 -52.15 31.30
N ARG A 100 15.04 -53.22 30.51
CA ARG A 100 14.05 -54.27 30.83
C ARG A 100 14.55 -55.07 32.04
N PRO A 101 13.73 -55.28 33.09
CA PRO A 101 14.09 -56.22 34.14
C PRO A 101 13.94 -57.65 33.61
N MET A 102 15.06 -58.38 33.59
CA MET A 102 15.12 -59.81 33.32
C MET A 102 14.60 -60.56 34.55
N VAL A 103 13.47 -61.26 34.42
CA VAL A 103 12.97 -62.17 35.46
C VAL A 103 13.60 -63.55 35.23
N PRO A 104 14.22 -64.20 36.24
CA PRO A 104 14.93 -65.45 36.03
C PRO A 104 14.01 -66.68 36.04
N PHE A 105 14.39 -67.66 35.24
CA PHE A 105 13.66 -68.87 34.82
C PHE A 105 13.69 -70.03 35.85
N PHE A 106 13.84 -69.77 37.15
CA PHE A 106 14.22 -70.80 38.14
C PHE A 106 13.10 -71.32 39.06
N VAL A 107 11.90 -71.60 38.54
CA VAL A 107 10.84 -72.28 39.33
C VAL A 107 10.06 -73.26 38.46
N LEU A 108 10.52 -74.51 38.34
CA LEU A 108 9.70 -75.72 38.03
C LEU A 108 10.54 -77.01 37.89
N VAL A 109 11.12 -77.51 38.98
CA VAL A 109 11.60 -78.91 39.14
C VAL A 109 11.52 -79.21 40.65
N PRO A 110 10.69 -80.15 41.18
CA PRO A 110 10.78 -81.60 40.89
C PRO A 110 9.47 -82.42 41.01
N ALA A 111 9.07 -83.17 39.97
CA ALA A 111 7.94 -84.12 40.04
C ALA A 111 8.15 -85.40 39.21
N ARG A 112 9.39 -85.90 39.09
CA ARG A 112 9.72 -87.03 38.19
C ARG A 112 10.44 -88.24 38.79
N MET A 113 10.60 -88.33 40.12
CA MET A 113 11.33 -89.45 40.74
C MET A 113 10.46 -90.57 41.34
N ALA A 114 9.13 -90.54 41.16
CA ALA A 114 8.23 -91.53 41.81
C ALA A 114 7.82 -92.75 40.95
N LEU A 115 8.18 -92.82 39.66
CA LEU A 115 7.61 -93.81 38.72
C LEU A 115 8.48 -95.04 38.42
N VAL A 116 9.69 -95.14 38.95
CA VAL A 116 10.62 -96.24 38.58
C VAL A 116 10.52 -97.46 39.52
N VAL A 117 9.93 -97.33 40.70
CA VAL A 117 9.94 -98.41 41.72
C VAL A 117 8.74 -99.39 41.57
N SER A 118 7.64 -98.99 40.94
CA SER A 118 6.43 -99.82 40.83
C SER A 118 6.45 -100.86 39.70
N ALA A 119 7.33 -100.73 38.71
CA ALA A 119 7.39 -101.64 37.55
C ALA A 119 8.08 -102.98 37.85
N SER A 120 8.99 -103.03 38.83
CA SER A 120 9.84 -104.20 39.08
C SER A 120 9.14 -105.33 39.85
N VAL A 121 8.13 -105.00 40.65
CA VAL A 121 7.42 -105.97 41.52
C VAL A 121 6.39 -106.80 40.73
N LEU A 122 5.85 -106.26 39.64
CA LEU A 122 4.84 -106.96 38.82
C LEU A 122 5.43 -108.05 37.91
N ILE A 123 6.71 -107.94 37.54
CA ILE A 123 7.38 -108.92 36.66
C ILE A 123 7.73 -110.21 37.45
N GLY A 124 8.03 -110.11 38.75
CA GLY A 124 8.38 -111.27 39.59
C GLY A 124 7.20 -112.22 39.86
N ILE A 125 5.99 -111.68 40.03
CA ILE A 125 4.78 -112.48 40.30
C ILE A 125 4.33 -113.24 39.02
N GLY A 126 4.54 -112.64 37.84
CA GLY A 126 4.21 -113.26 36.56
C GLY A 126 5.02 -114.52 36.23
N ILE A 127 6.30 -114.56 36.62
CA ILE A 127 7.20 -115.68 36.30
C ILE A 127 6.91 -116.90 37.20
N TRP A 128 6.49 -116.68 38.44
CA TRP A 128 6.19 -117.76 39.41
C TRP A 128 4.85 -118.46 39.12
N MET A 129 3.83 -117.74 38.63
CA MET A 129 2.56 -118.36 38.18
C MET A 129 2.70 -119.14 36.87
N TYR A 130 3.66 -118.80 36.01
CA TYR A 130 3.85 -119.46 34.73
C TYR A 130 4.50 -120.85 34.87
N GLN A 131 5.38 -121.05 35.85
CA GLN A 131 6.08 -122.33 36.04
C GLN A 131 5.29 -123.39 36.82
N SER A 132 4.31 -123.00 37.65
CA SER A 132 3.51 -123.96 38.43
C SER A 132 2.35 -124.60 37.65
N ASN A 133 1.97 -124.04 36.50
CA ASN A 133 0.80 -124.47 35.72
C ASN A 133 1.12 -125.36 34.49
N MET A 134 2.39 -125.77 34.31
CA MET A 134 2.84 -126.50 33.11
C MET A 134 3.22 -127.98 33.34
N ARG A 135 2.78 -128.61 34.44
CA ARG A 135 3.11 -130.03 34.74
C ARG A 135 1.93 -131.00 34.84
N SER A 136 0.73 -130.60 34.42
CA SER A 136 -0.43 -131.49 34.42
C SER A 136 -1.38 -131.15 33.27
N ARG A 137 -1.13 -131.76 32.09
CA ARG A 137 -2.14 -132.17 31.08
C ARG A 137 -1.43 -132.68 29.83
N ILE A 138 -1.18 -133.99 29.82
CA ILE A 138 -0.84 -134.76 28.62
C ILE A 138 -2.05 -135.63 28.31
N VAL A 139 -2.53 -135.48 27.07
CA VAL A 139 -3.34 -136.43 26.30
C VAL A 139 -4.80 -136.61 26.75
N VAL A 140 -5.68 -135.76 26.20
CA VAL A 140 -6.87 -136.13 25.40
C VAL A 140 -7.20 -134.93 24.50
N SER A 141 -7.53 -135.18 23.23
CA SER A 141 -8.09 -134.25 22.23
C SER A 141 -7.12 -133.35 21.43
N PHE A 142 -6.27 -133.97 20.61
CA PHE A 142 -5.49 -133.28 19.56
C PHE A 142 -6.40 -132.66 18.47
N GLU A 143 -7.60 -133.22 18.24
CA GLU A 143 -8.50 -132.82 17.15
C GLU A 143 -9.40 -131.62 17.51
N SER A 144 -9.83 -131.48 18.78
CA SER A 144 -10.53 -130.28 19.25
C SER A 144 -9.56 -129.13 19.54
N ASN A 145 -8.31 -129.40 19.91
CA ASN A 145 -7.29 -128.36 20.08
C ASN A 145 -6.88 -127.74 18.74
N LEU A 146 -6.77 -128.52 17.66
CA LEU A 146 -6.55 -127.99 16.31
C LEU A 146 -7.74 -127.17 15.80
N GLN A 147 -8.98 -127.60 16.07
CA GLN A 147 -10.18 -126.82 15.72
C GLN A 147 -10.31 -125.55 16.58
N HIS A 148 -9.96 -125.60 17.86
CA HIS A 148 -9.92 -124.42 18.73
C HIS A 148 -8.78 -123.46 18.36
N GLU A 149 -7.61 -123.95 17.96
CA GLU A 149 -6.51 -123.11 17.46
C GLU A 149 -6.83 -122.53 16.08
N ALA A 150 -7.44 -123.30 15.16
CA ALA A 150 -7.89 -122.79 13.87
C ALA A 150 -8.99 -121.72 14.04
N ALA A 151 -9.96 -121.94 14.94
CA ALA A 151 -10.97 -120.94 15.27
C ALA A 151 -10.36 -119.70 15.95
N ARG A 152 -9.39 -119.88 16.85
CA ARG A 152 -8.66 -118.78 17.51
C ARG A 152 -7.81 -117.98 16.52
N LEU A 153 -7.14 -118.64 15.58
CA LEU A 153 -6.38 -118.01 14.50
C LEU A 153 -7.31 -117.29 13.52
N ALA A 154 -8.49 -117.84 13.22
CA ALA A 154 -9.50 -117.16 12.40
C ALA A 154 -10.03 -115.89 13.08
N VAL A 155 -10.30 -115.94 14.39
CA VAL A 155 -10.70 -114.76 15.19
C VAL A 155 -9.56 -113.74 15.27
N SER A 156 -8.32 -114.18 15.49
CA SER A 156 -7.14 -113.31 15.53
C SER A 156 -6.86 -112.67 14.17
N ASN A 157 -7.00 -113.40 13.06
CA ASN A 157 -6.90 -112.83 11.71
C ASN A 157 -7.99 -111.80 11.45
N LYS A 158 -9.22 -112.05 11.90
CA LYS A 158 -10.31 -111.07 11.79
C LYS A 158 -10.05 -109.82 12.61
N ASP A 159 -9.50 -109.96 13.82
CA ASP A 159 -9.10 -108.82 14.65
C ASP A 159 -7.95 -108.04 14.02
N LEU A 160 -6.90 -108.72 13.52
CA LEU A 160 -5.79 -108.12 12.78
C LEU A 160 -6.26 -107.40 11.50
N GLN A 161 -7.20 -107.98 10.75
CA GLN A 161 -7.82 -107.32 9.59
C GLN A 161 -8.59 -106.06 10.02
N SER A 162 -9.30 -106.11 11.15
CA SER A 162 -10.00 -104.94 11.69
C SER A 162 -9.03 -103.85 12.17
N GLN A 163 -7.90 -104.24 12.78
CA GLN A 163 -6.83 -103.32 13.20
C GLN A 163 -6.11 -102.72 11.98
N ALA A 164 -5.81 -103.52 10.95
CA ALA A 164 -5.26 -103.06 9.69
C ALA A 164 -6.21 -102.06 9.00
N ALA A 165 -7.52 -102.35 8.94
CA ALA A 165 -8.51 -101.43 8.39
C ALA A 165 -8.60 -100.10 9.18
N LYS A 166 -8.50 -100.15 10.52
CA LYS A 166 -8.43 -98.96 11.38
C LYS A 166 -7.16 -98.15 11.13
N MET A 167 -6.01 -98.81 10.98
CA MET A 167 -4.74 -98.14 10.67
C MET A 167 -4.79 -97.47 9.29
N VAL A 168 -5.27 -98.15 8.26
CA VAL A 168 -5.46 -97.58 6.92
C VAL A 168 -6.39 -96.37 6.94
N LYS A 169 -7.50 -96.43 7.70
CA LYS A 169 -8.39 -95.29 7.89
C LYS A 169 -7.69 -94.12 8.61
N SER A 170 -6.89 -94.41 9.62
CA SER A 170 -6.12 -93.41 10.37
C SER A 170 -5.02 -92.76 9.52
N GLU A 171 -4.35 -93.52 8.66
CA GLU A 171 -3.36 -93.03 7.71
C GLU A 171 -4.00 -92.17 6.63
N GLY A 172 -5.18 -92.57 6.13
CA GLY A 172 -5.98 -91.75 5.21
C GLY A 172 -6.38 -90.41 5.82
N LEU A 173 -6.78 -90.38 7.09
CA LEU A 173 -7.09 -89.13 7.81
C LEU A 173 -5.85 -88.25 7.99
N LYS A 174 -4.70 -88.83 8.37
CA LYS A 174 -3.43 -88.10 8.50
C LYS A 174 -2.96 -87.55 7.16
N ALA A 175 -3.05 -88.32 6.08
CA ALA A 175 -2.71 -87.87 4.73
C ALA A 175 -3.59 -86.69 4.28
N ASN A 176 -4.89 -86.71 4.61
CA ASN A 176 -5.78 -85.58 4.36
C ASN A 176 -5.42 -84.34 5.19
N GLN A 177 -5.03 -84.53 6.46
CA GLN A 177 -4.56 -83.43 7.32
C GLN A 177 -3.26 -82.82 6.77
N ILE A 178 -2.30 -83.64 6.34
CA ILE A 178 -1.04 -83.18 5.73
C ILE A 178 -1.34 -82.36 4.47
N ARG A 179 -2.16 -82.86 3.55
CA ARG A 179 -2.56 -82.10 2.33
C ARG A 179 -3.23 -80.77 2.65
N ARG A 180 -4.07 -80.73 3.70
CA ARG A 180 -4.72 -79.48 4.13
C ARG A 180 -3.70 -78.48 4.66
N LEU A 181 -2.78 -78.92 5.52
CA LEU A 181 -1.71 -78.08 6.06
C LEU A 181 -0.76 -77.60 4.97
N GLU A 182 -0.42 -78.44 3.99
CA GLU A 182 0.39 -78.05 2.82
C GLU A 182 -0.31 -76.96 2.01
N LYS A 183 -1.63 -77.07 1.82
CA LYS A 183 -2.42 -76.04 1.13
C LYS A 183 -2.48 -74.72 1.92
N GLU A 184 -2.67 -74.78 3.22
CA GLU A 184 -2.68 -73.61 4.11
C GLU A 184 -1.28 -72.94 4.18
N LEU A 185 -0.21 -73.73 4.17
CA LEU A 185 1.17 -73.25 4.11
C LEU A 185 1.48 -72.59 2.76
N ALA A 186 0.98 -73.13 1.65
CA ALA A 186 1.12 -72.53 0.33
C ALA A 186 0.38 -71.18 0.25
N ALA A 187 -0.87 -71.14 0.73
CA ALA A 187 -1.68 -69.92 0.74
C ALA A 187 -1.07 -68.82 1.64
N SER A 188 -0.57 -69.18 2.82
CA SER A 188 0.10 -68.21 3.71
C SER A 188 1.42 -67.70 3.13
N ARG A 189 2.20 -68.53 2.43
CA ARG A 189 3.41 -68.09 1.71
C ARG A 189 3.08 -67.10 0.61
N GLU A 190 2.03 -67.35 -0.17
CA GLU A 190 1.56 -66.43 -1.20
C GLU A 190 1.12 -65.09 -0.61
N GLN A 191 0.39 -65.12 0.51
CA GLN A 191 0.04 -63.91 1.26
C GLN A 191 1.25 -63.14 1.77
N LEU A 192 2.28 -63.82 2.31
CA LEU A 192 3.50 -63.15 2.76
C LEU A 192 4.25 -62.47 1.62
N LEU A 193 4.31 -63.10 0.45
CA LEU A 193 4.93 -62.51 -0.74
C LEU A 193 4.14 -61.28 -1.23
N ALA A 194 2.81 -61.37 -1.28
CA ALA A 194 1.96 -60.25 -1.66
C ALA A 194 2.09 -59.07 -0.68
N LEU A 195 2.18 -59.34 0.62
CA LEU A 195 2.33 -58.33 1.66
C LEU A 195 3.73 -57.70 1.62
N GLN A 196 4.75 -58.49 1.29
CA GLN A 196 6.12 -58.00 1.08
C GLN A 196 6.21 -57.07 -0.15
N ASP A 197 5.55 -57.41 -1.26
CA ASP A 197 5.45 -56.55 -2.45
C ASP A 197 4.69 -55.24 -2.13
N GLN A 198 3.60 -55.29 -1.37
CA GLN A 198 2.89 -54.10 -0.92
C GLN A 198 3.75 -53.19 -0.04
N ILE A 199 4.52 -53.75 0.88
CA ILE A 199 5.44 -52.97 1.73
C ILE A 199 6.51 -52.29 0.87
N GLU A 200 7.05 -52.98 -0.13
CA GLU A 200 8.09 -52.39 -0.98
C GLU A 200 7.55 -51.24 -1.83
N ARG A 201 6.37 -51.42 -2.44
CA ARG A 201 5.68 -50.32 -3.14
C ARG A 201 5.36 -49.15 -2.22
N ALA A 202 4.89 -49.43 -1.00
CA ALA A 202 4.60 -48.38 -0.03
C ALA A 202 5.87 -47.57 0.35
N LYS A 203 7.02 -48.24 0.48
CA LYS A 203 8.31 -47.55 0.70
C LYS A 203 8.72 -46.70 -0.50
N GLU A 204 8.58 -47.22 -1.72
CA GLU A 204 8.88 -46.46 -2.93
C GLU A 204 8.00 -45.19 -3.01
N HIS A 205 6.70 -45.33 -2.73
CA HIS A 205 5.79 -44.20 -2.64
C HIS A 205 6.19 -43.21 -1.54
N GLN A 206 6.64 -43.68 -0.38
CA GLN A 206 7.09 -42.81 0.70
C GLN A 206 8.31 -41.99 0.26
N VAL A 207 9.30 -42.61 -0.40
CA VAL A 207 10.49 -41.90 -0.91
C VAL A 207 10.10 -40.85 -1.94
N VAL A 208 9.17 -41.15 -2.84
CA VAL A 208 8.67 -40.19 -3.83
C VAL A 208 7.96 -39.01 -3.16
N LEU A 209 7.11 -39.27 -2.15
CA LEU A 209 6.42 -38.23 -1.40
C LEU A 209 7.38 -37.35 -0.59
N GLU A 210 8.40 -37.95 0.02
CA GLU A 210 9.46 -37.21 0.71
C GLU A 210 10.23 -36.30 -0.26
N ALA A 211 10.58 -36.80 -1.45
CA ALA A 211 11.22 -36.00 -2.49
C ALA A 211 10.32 -34.84 -2.97
N GLN A 212 9.01 -35.09 -3.13
CA GLN A 212 8.05 -34.05 -3.46
C GLN A 212 7.93 -33.00 -2.36
N LEU A 213 7.85 -33.40 -1.09
CA LEU A 213 7.80 -32.47 0.05
C LEU A 213 9.04 -31.58 0.13
N VAL A 214 10.23 -32.15 -0.09
CA VAL A 214 11.48 -31.38 -0.14
C VAL A 214 11.44 -30.38 -1.31
N SER A 215 10.98 -30.81 -2.49
CA SER A 215 10.85 -29.92 -3.65
C SER A 215 9.84 -28.79 -3.42
N THR A 216 8.67 -29.08 -2.85
CA THR A 216 7.65 -28.06 -2.56
C THR A 216 8.12 -27.09 -1.48
N ASN A 217 8.84 -27.58 -0.47
CA ASN A 217 9.42 -26.72 0.56
C ASN A 217 10.51 -25.79 -0.01
N ALA A 218 11.33 -26.30 -0.94
CA ALA A 218 12.31 -25.48 -1.64
C ALA A 218 11.64 -24.38 -2.48
N GLN A 219 10.58 -24.72 -3.21
CA GLN A 219 9.78 -23.73 -3.96
C GLN A 219 9.13 -22.70 -3.03
N ALA A 220 8.54 -23.12 -1.92
CA ALA A 220 7.94 -22.21 -0.94
C ALA A 220 8.98 -21.25 -0.33
N ALA A 221 10.19 -21.75 -0.05
CA ALA A 221 11.29 -20.91 0.42
C ALA A 221 11.74 -19.90 -0.64
N GLU A 222 11.81 -20.31 -1.91
CA GLU A 222 12.12 -19.40 -3.03
C GLU A 222 11.05 -18.31 -3.19
N PHE A 223 9.76 -18.68 -3.19
CA PHE A 223 8.67 -17.71 -3.25
C PHE A 223 8.69 -16.73 -2.09
N LYS A 224 8.99 -17.21 -0.87
CA LYS A 224 9.15 -16.35 0.30
C LYS A 224 10.31 -15.37 0.13
N SER A 225 11.45 -15.82 -0.40
CA SER A 225 12.59 -14.96 -0.70
C SER A 225 12.25 -13.88 -1.74
N ARG A 226 11.62 -14.27 -2.85
CA ARG A 226 11.18 -13.32 -3.90
C ARG A 226 10.15 -12.32 -3.36
N SER A 227 9.23 -12.76 -2.50
CA SER A 227 8.26 -11.88 -1.85
C SER A 227 8.94 -10.86 -0.93
N GLN A 228 9.94 -11.27 -0.16
CA GLN A 228 10.73 -10.37 0.67
C GLN A 228 11.56 -9.37 -0.15
N GLU A 229 12.13 -9.82 -1.27
CA GLU A 229 12.84 -8.95 -2.21
C GLU A 229 11.90 -7.91 -2.82
N ASN A 230 10.73 -8.32 -3.30
CA ASN A 230 9.72 -7.41 -3.82
C ASN A 230 9.28 -6.39 -2.76
N ALA A 231 9.04 -6.82 -1.52
CA ALA A 231 8.69 -5.91 -0.43
C ALA A 231 9.81 -4.90 -0.12
N ARG A 232 11.08 -5.30 -0.24
CA ARG A 232 12.23 -4.38 -0.11
C ARG A 232 12.26 -3.38 -1.26
N LEU A 233 12.13 -3.84 -2.50
CA LEU A 233 12.10 -2.97 -3.68
C LEU A 233 10.93 -1.99 -3.62
N GLU A 234 9.75 -2.41 -3.17
CA GLU A 234 8.61 -1.52 -2.93
C GLU A 234 8.92 -0.45 -1.89
N GLY A 235 9.65 -0.80 -0.82
CA GLY A 235 10.11 0.15 0.18
C GLY A 235 11.12 1.15 -0.38
N GLU A 236 12.07 0.69 -1.18
CA GLU A 236 13.07 1.53 -1.86
C GLU A 236 12.41 2.51 -2.85
N LEU A 237 11.50 2.01 -3.70
CA LEU A 237 10.73 2.82 -4.65
C LEU A 237 9.88 3.89 -3.93
N LYS A 238 9.26 3.56 -2.79
CA LYS A 238 8.53 4.55 -1.98
C LYS A 238 9.45 5.64 -1.44
N ASN A 239 10.59 5.25 -0.88
CA ASN A 239 11.58 6.20 -0.36
C ASN A 239 12.12 7.10 -1.47
N GLU A 240 12.34 6.56 -2.67
CA GLU A 240 12.78 7.34 -3.83
C GLU A 240 11.68 8.30 -4.31
N LEU A 241 10.43 7.86 -4.36
CA LEU A 241 9.29 8.71 -4.71
C LEU A 241 9.14 9.89 -3.72
N ASP A 242 9.30 9.64 -2.42
CA ASP A 242 9.23 10.68 -1.40
C ASP A 242 10.43 11.65 -1.48
N ARG A 243 11.63 11.15 -1.82
CA ARG A 243 12.79 12.01 -2.11
C ARG A 243 12.55 12.89 -3.34
N VAL A 244 12.00 12.34 -4.41
CA VAL A 244 11.69 13.11 -5.63
C VAL A 244 10.63 14.16 -5.32
N ARG A 245 9.58 13.82 -4.57
CA ARG A 245 8.54 14.77 -4.16
C ARG A 245 9.09 15.92 -3.32
N THR A 246 9.93 15.62 -2.33
CA THR A 246 10.53 16.68 -1.48
C THR A 246 11.53 17.54 -2.27
N SER A 247 12.29 16.95 -3.19
CA SER A 247 13.14 17.71 -4.11
C SER A 247 12.31 18.60 -5.05
N GLN A 248 11.19 18.10 -5.55
CA GLN A 248 10.31 18.84 -6.44
C GLN A 248 9.69 20.03 -5.71
N SER A 249 9.14 19.83 -4.50
CA SER A 249 8.56 20.92 -3.72
C SER A 249 9.61 22.00 -3.39
N ALA A 250 10.82 21.59 -3.01
CA ALA A 250 11.92 22.53 -2.78
C ALA A 250 12.27 23.32 -4.05
N SER A 251 12.31 22.66 -5.22
CA SER A 251 12.56 23.33 -6.49
C SER A 251 11.44 24.31 -6.87
N GLU A 252 10.18 23.95 -6.62
CA GLU A 252 9.02 24.82 -6.87
C GLU A 252 9.06 26.07 -5.97
N GLU A 253 9.43 25.92 -4.69
CA GLU A 253 9.64 27.04 -3.78
C GLU A 253 10.77 27.97 -4.28
N THR A 254 11.89 27.40 -4.75
CA THR A 254 12.99 28.22 -5.30
C THR A 254 12.58 28.97 -6.56
N LEU A 255 11.80 28.34 -7.45
CA LEU A 255 11.29 28.97 -8.67
C LEU A 255 10.29 30.09 -8.34
N ALA A 256 9.40 29.87 -7.37
CA ALA A 256 8.47 30.89 -6.91
C ALA A 256 9.20 32.09 -6.30
N ALA A 257 10.24 31.86 -5.49
CA ALA A 257 11.08 32.91 -4.92
C ALA A 257 11.84 33.69 -6.01
N GLN A 258 12.41 33.00 -7.00
CA GLN A 258 13.08 33.63 -8.13
C GLN A 258 12.11 34.47 -8.98
N GLN A 259 10.90 33.97 -9.25
CA GLN A 259 9.88 34.72 -9.98
C GLN A 259 9.42 35.96 -9.22
N ALA A 260 9.26 35.87 -7.89
CA ALA A 260 8.95 37.03 -7.06
C ALA A 260 10.06 38.09 -7.15
N ARG A 261 11.34 37.67 -7.10
CA ARG A 261 12.47 38.57 -7.24
C ARG A 261 12.55 39.23 -8.62
N ILE A 262 12.25 38.49 -9.69
CA ILE A 262 12.18 39.05 -11.05
C ILE A 262 11.08 40.12 -11.14
N ARG A 263 9.90 39.86 -10.55
CA ARG A 263 8.81 40.84 -10.52
C ARG A 263 9.20 42.10 -9.76
N GLU A 264 9.76 41.94 -8.56
CA GLU A 264 10.26 43.06 -7.74
C GLU A 264 11.28 43.92 -8.51
N LEU A 265 12.28 43.28 -9.13
CA LEU A 265 13.28 43.99 -9.93
C LEU A 265 12.68 44.64 -11.18
N SER A 266 11.68 44.03 -11.80
CA SER A 266 10.98 44.63 -12.95
C SER A 266 10.15 45.86 -12.55
N GLU A 267 9.52 45.83 -11.37
CA GLU A 267 8.78 46.96 -10.81
C GLU A 267 9.72 48.09 -10.41
N GLU A 268 10.86 47.78 -9.79
CA GLU A 268 11.90 48.76 -9.46
C GLU A 268 12.46 49.41 -10.72
N LEU A 269 12.75 48.63 -11.76
CA LEU A 269 13.26 49.14 -13.02
C LEU A 269 12.22 50.02 -13.73
N ALA A 270 10.94 49.62 -13.74
CA ALA A 270 9.86 50.45 -14.25
C ALA A 270 9.75 51.77 -13.48
N ALA A 271 9.78 51.73 -12.14
CA ALA A 271 9.74 52.93 -11.31
C ALA A 271 10.93 53.87 -11.63
N GLN A 272 12.15 53.34 -11.72
CA GLN A 272 13.33 54.13 -12.10
C GLN A 272 13.18 54.75 -13.49
N THR A 273 12.68 54.01 -14.48
CA THR A 273 12.47 54.56 -15.83
C THR A 273 11.49 55.73 -15.83
N THR A 274 10.37 55.64 -15.09
CA THR A 274 9.40 56.75 -14.99
C THR A 274 9.97 57.96 -14.26
N LEU A 275 10.81 57.76 -13.23
CA LEU A 275 11.51 58.86 -12.56
C LEU A 275 12.48 59.57 -13.50
N PHE A 276 13.27 58.82 -14.27
CA PHE A 276 14.19 59.39 -15.27
C PHE A 276 13.44 60.14 -16.38
N GLU A 277 12.33 59.61 -16.87
CA GLU A 277 11.49 60.30 -17.86
C GLU A 277 10.94 61.62 -17.29
N ARG A 278 10.47 61.60 -16.04
CA ARG A 278 9.97 62.81 -15.37
C ARG A 278 11.06 63.85 -15.18
N GLU A 279 12.26 63.45 -14.79
CA GLU A 279 13.41 64.36 -14.67
C GLU A 279 13.75 64.98 -16.04
N ARG A 280 13.74 64.16 -17.10
CA ARG A 280 13.98 64.64 -18.46
C ARG A 280 12.93 65.64 -18.93
N GLU A 281 11.65 65.42 -18.63
CA GLU A 281 10.57 66.38 -18.90
C GLU A 281 10.77 67.71 -18.17
N LEU A 282 11.09 67.66 -16.88
CA LEU A 282 11.33 68.86 -16.07
C LEU A 282 12.56 69.64 -16.55
N LEU A 283 13.63 68.95 -16.95
CA LEU A 283 14.81 69.57 -17.54
C LEU A 283 14.50 70.20 -18.90
N ALA A 284 13.70 69.54 -19.74
CA ALA A 284 13.26 70.09 -21.02
C ALA A 284 12.39 71.35 -20.84
N ALA A 285 11.41 71.31 -19.94
CA ALA A 285 10.57 72.46 -19.60
C ALA A 285 11.39 73.61 -19.00
N GLY A 286 12.34 73.30 -18.10
CA GLY A 286 13.25 74.28 -17.52
C GLY A 286 14.14 74.96 -18.57
N LYS A 287 14.56 74.22 -19.61
CA LYS A 287 15.28 74.79 -20.74
C LYS A 287 14.38 75.69 -21.59
N GLU A 288 13.17 75.26 -21.94
CA GLU A 288 12.20 76.05 -22.71
C GLU A 288 11.92 77.40 -22.04
N ILE A 289 11.68 77.41 -20.74
CA ILE A 289 11.45 78.64 -19.97
C ILE A 289 12.70 79.53 -19.97
N ARG A 290 13.90 78.96 -19.78
CA ARG A 290 15.16 79.73 -19.81
C ARG A 290 15.41 80.35 -21.20
N ASP A 291 15.12 79.60 -22.26
CA ASP A 291 15.26 80.06 -23.64
C ASP A 291 14.25 81.18 -23.97
N LEU A 292 13.06 81.16 -23.37
CA LEU A 292 12.07 82.25 -23.46
C LEU A 292 12.51 83.48 -22.68
N MET A 293 12.98 83.33 -21.45
CA MET A 293 13.42 84.44 -20.59
C MET A 293 14.73 85.10 -21.08
N GLY A 294 15.55 84.39 -21.86
CA GLY A 294 16.78 84.93 -22.45
C GLY A 294 16.64 85.51 -23.85
N ALA A 295 15.43 85.54 -24.43
CA ALA A 295 15.20 86.04 -25.78
C ALA A 295 15.32 87.58 -25.81
N ARG A 296 16.27 88.09 -26.62
CA ARG A 296 16.55 89.53 -26.76
C ARG A 296 15.40 90.35 -27.34
N ASN A 297 14.42 89.68 -27.95
CA ASN A 297 13.25 90.25 -28.59
C ASN A 297 11.96 89.83 -27.86
N LEU A 298 12.05 89.68 -26.53
CA LEU A 298 10.89 89.39 -25.68
C LEU A 298 10.14 90.69 -25.34
N HIS A 299 8.87 90.72 -25.71
CA HIS A 299 7.90 91.74 -25.33
C HIS A 299 7.00 91.19 -24.23
N ILE A 300 7.04 91.83 -23.06
CA ILE A 300 6.11 91.54 -21.96
C ILE A 300 5.10 92.68 -21.94
N ILE A 301 3.84 92.34 -22.19
CA ILE A 301 2.74 93.30 -22.33
C ILE A 301 1.65 92.93 -21.34
N ASP A 302 1.34 93.83 -20.41
CA ASP A 302 0.19 93.70 -19.53
C ASP A 302 -1.09 94.14 -20.27
N VAL A 303 -2.11 93.31 -20.18
CA VAL A 303 -3.37 93.43 -20.90
C VAL A 303 -4.50 93.60 -19.90
N PHE A 304 -5.34 94.61 -20.10
CA PHE A 304 -6.46 94.89 -19.21
C PHE A 304 -7.78 94.85 -19.99
N ASP A 305 -8.87 94.68 -19.25
CA ASP A 305 -10.22 94.69 -19.81
C ASP A 305 -10.56 96.03 -20.48
N VAL A 306 -11.18 95.96 -21.65
CA VAL A 306 -11.60 97.10 -22.47
C VAL A 306 -13.04 97.51 -22.17
N ASP A 307 -13.34 97.73 -20.89
CA ASP A 307 -14.56 98.42 -20.49
C ASP A 307 -14.36 99.92 -20.70
N GLY A 308 -14.95 100.48 -21.76
CA GLY A 308 -14.89 101.90 -22.17
C GLY A 308 -15.45 102.93 -21.16
N THR A 309 -15.53 102.59 -19.88
CA THR A 309 -16.10 103.41 -18.79
C THR A 309 -15.11 103.72 -17.65
N GLY A 310 -13.83 103.35 -17.79
CA GLY A 310 -12.75 103.81 -16.90
C GLY A 310 -12.79 103.23 -15.47
N ARG A 311 -13.53 102.15 -15.22
CA ARG A 311 -13.41 101.34 -13.99
C ARG A 311 -12.54 100.14 -14.30
N SER A 312 -11.49 99.90 -13.51
CA SER A 312 -10.60 98.74 -13.68
C SER A 312 -11.40 97.45 -13.52
N ALA A 313 -11.57 96.69 -14.60
CA ALA A 313 -12.23 95.39 -14.52
C ALA A 313 -11.29 94.34 -13.91
N LYS A 314 -11.90 93.23 -13.45
CA LYS A 314 -11.20 92.15 -12.74
C LYS A 314 -10.36 91.26 -13.67
N ALA A 315 -10.72 91.18 -14.95
CA ALA A 315 -9.97 90.37 -15.91
C ALA A 315 -8.68 91.09 -16.30
N PHE A 316 -7.56 90.40 -16.18
CA PHE A 316 -6.25 90.90 -16.58
C PHE A 316 -5.47 89.80 -17.29
N GLY A 317 -4.49 90.20 -18.09
CA GLY A 317 -3.66 89.30 -18.85
C GLY A 317 -2.22 89.79 -18.96
N ARG A 318 -1.33 88.88 -19.32
CA ARG A 318 0.05 89.15 -19.64
C ARG A 318 0.44 88.35 -20.86
N VAL A 319 0.90 89.04 -21.88
CA VAL A 319 1.39 88.44 -23.12
C VAL A 319 2.91 88.47 -23.11
N PHE A 320 3.51 87.29 -23.29
CA PHE A 320 4.92 87.10 -23.56
C PHE A 320 5.06 86.81 -25.05
N TYR A 321 5.55 87.79 -25.80
CA TYR A 321 5.71 87.69 -27.23
C TYR A 321 7.19 87.73 -27.59
N THR A 322 7.69 86.67 -28.23
CA THR A 322 9.02 86.66 -28.84
C THR A 322 8.88 86.80 -30.34
N GLU A 323 9.41 87.90 -30.88
CA GLU A 323 9.22 88.24 -32.29
C GLU A 323 9.69 87.10 -33.21
N GLY A 324 8.80 86.64 -34.10
CA GLY A 324 9.09 85.57 -35.05
C GLY A 324 9.33 84.19 -34.45
N LYS A 325 8.92 83.94 -33.19
CA LYS A 325 9.10 82.63 -32.54
C LYS A 325 7.85 82.12 -31.83
N SER A 326 7.39 82.78 -30.77
CA SER A 326 6.23 82.32 -30.01
C SER A 326 5.51 83.42 -29.24
N LEU A 327 4.23 83.19 -28.99
CA LEU A 327 3.37 84.02 -28.17
C LEU A 327 2.71 83.17 -27.08
N ILE A 328 2.89 83.58 -25.83
CA ILE A 328 2.23 82.98 -24.67
C ILE A 328 1.36 84.04 -24.02
N PHE A 329 0.06 83.79 -23.97
CA PHE A 329 -0.91 84.65 -23.31
C PHE A 329 -1.35 83.99 -22.01
N TYR A 330 -1.01 84.60 -20.87
CA TYR A 330 -1.64 84.29 -19.58
C TYR A 330 -2.79 85.24 -19.31
N ALA A 331 -3.98 84.72 -19.10
CA ALA A 331 -5.15 85.50 -18.72
C ALA A 331 -5.67 85.02 -17.36
N PHE A 332 -6.19 85.92 -16.57
CA PHE A 332 -6.62 85.68 -15.21
C PHE A 332 -8.03 86.21 -15.01
N ASP A 333 -8.80 85.51 -14.19
CA ASP A 333 -10.17 85.91 -13.82
C ASP A 333 -11.11 86.16 -15.01
N LEU A 334 -10.91 85.42 -16.12
CA LEU A 334 -11.81 85.45 -17.29
C LEU A 334 -13.23 84.96 -16.96
N ASN A 335 -13.37 84.12 -15.93
CA ASN A 335 -14.66 83.63 -15.45
C ASN A 335 -15.37 84.71 -14.63
N SER A 336 -16.31 85.41 -15.25
CA SER A 336 -17.23 86.33 -14.56
C SER A 336 -18.56 85.66 -14.24
N ARG A 337 -19.36 86.20 -13.31
CA ARG A 337 -20.75 85.72 -13.07
C ARG A 337 -21.63 85.74 -14.33
N ARG A 338 -21.20 86.44 -15.38
CA ARG A 338 -21.91 86.63 -16.65
C ARG A 338 -21.46 85.61 -17.73
N HIS A 339 -20.28 84.99 -17.57
CA HIS A 339 -19.70 84.03 -18.52
C HIS A 339 -19.02 82.87 -17.76
N SER A 340 -19.75 81.76 -17.60
CA SER A 340 -19.23 80.53 -16.98
C SER A 340 -18.54 79.65 -18.04
N GLN A 341 -17.43 79.02 -17.68
CA GLN A 341 -16.67 78.09 -18.53
C GLN A 341 -17.49 76.90 -19.05
N VAL A 342 -18.60 76.55 -18.38
CA VAL A 342 -19.46 75.44 -18.83
C VAL A 342 -20.17 75.76 -20.14
N ASP A 343 -20.45 77.04 -20.39
CA ASP A 343 -21.28 77.49 -21.52
C ASP A 343 -20.49 78.28 -22.58
N HIS A 344 -19.21 78.61 -22.33
CA HIS A 344 -18.39 79.45 -23.19
C HIS A 344 -16.92 79.03 -23.23
N ALA A 345 -16.26 79.30 -24.36
CA ALA A 345 -14.81 79.20 -24.52
C ALA A 345 -14.21 80.60 -24.73
N PHE A 346 -13.00 80.85 -24.22
CA PHE A 346 -12.29 82.10 -24.48
C PHE A 346 -11.31 81.88 -25.63
N GLN A 347 -11.41 82.68 -26.69
CA GLN A 347 -10.57 82.54 -27.88
C GLN A 347 -9.77 83.81 -28.14
N ALA A 348 -8.49 83.67 -28.43
CA ALA A 348 -7.63 84.77 -28.81
C ALA A 348 -7.57 84.94 -30.33
N TRP A 349 -7.40 86.18 -30.74
CA TRP A 349 -7.39 86.62 -32.12
C TRP A 349 -6.25 87.61 -32.32
N GLY A 350 -5.56 87.49 -33.45
CA GLY A 350 -4.55 88.44 -33.89
C GLY A 350 -5.02 89.17 -35.14
N TYR A 351 -4.70 90.45 -35.27
CA TYR A 351 -4.97 91.20 -36.49
C TYR A 351 -3.91 92.27 -36.75
N ARG A 352 -3.89 92.77 -38.00
CA ARG A 352 -3.03 93.86 -38.47
C ARG A 352 -3.87 95.13 -38.65
N ASP A 353 -3.45 96.24 -38.08
CA ASP A 353 -4.14 97.53 -38.23
C ASP A 353 -3.73 98.17 -39.58
N PRO A 354 -4.62 98.76 -40.41
CA PRO A 354 -6.04 99.10 -40.20
C PRO A 354 -7.06 98.02 -40.63
N ALA A 355 -6.60 96.82 -40.99
CA ALA A 355 -7.44 95.73 -41.50
C ALA A 355 -8.08 94.88 -40.38
N ALA A 356 -8.83 95.52 -39.48
CA ALA A 356 -9.57 94.85 -38.40
C ALA A 356 -10.58 93.77 -38.89
N GLN A 357 -10.85 93.69 -40.20
CA GLN A 357 -11.74 92.70 -40.83
C GLN A 357 -11.10 91.32 -41.09
N SER A 358 -9.78 91.15 -40.94
CA SER A 358 -9.09 89.87 -41.15
C SER A 358 -8.45 89.33 -39.86
N ALA A 359 -9.22 89.25 -38.78
CA ALA A 359 -8.76 88.63 -37.54
C ALA A 359 -8.45 87.14 -37.75
N ARG A 360 -7.21 86.73 -37.46
CA ARG A 360 -6.76 85.34 -37.47
C ARG A 360 -6.91 84.74 -36.08
N SER A 361 -7.36 83.50 -35.98
CA SER A 361 -7.44 82.84 -34.67
C SER A 361 -6.06 82.42 -34.20
N LEU A 362 -5.73 82.76 -32.95
CA LEU A 362 -4.52 82.30 -32.28
C LEU A 362 -4.80 81.08 -31.38
N GLY A 363 -6.06 80.65 -31.30
CA GLY A 363 -6.49 79.48 -30.54
C GLY A 363 -7.32 79.82 -29.31
N ILE A 364 -7.71 78.76 -28.60
CA ILE A 364 -8.60 78.80 -27.43
C ILE A 364 -7.75 78.69 -26.16
N PHE A 365 -8.12 79.43 -25.12
CA PHE A 365 -7.47 79.34 -23.83
C PHE A 365 -7.80 78.04 -23.10
N TYR A 366 -6.80 77.47 -22.44
CA TYR A 366 -6.94 76.33 -21.56
C TYR A 366 -6.70 76.73 -20.11
N THR A 367 -7.39 76.07 -19.19
CA THR A 367 -7.17 76.30 -17.75
C THR A 367 -5.83 75.67 -17.35
N ASP A 368 -4.87 76.50 -16.98
CA ASP A 368 -3.52 76.09 -16.55
C ASP A 368 -3.49 75.80 -15.04
N ASP A 369 -4.04 76.73 -14.25
CA ASP A 369 -4.13 76.59 -12.80
C ASP A 369 -5.52 77.02 -12.30
N LYS A 370 -6.29 76.04 -11.82
CA LYS A 370 -7.64 76.25 -11.27
C LYS A 370 -7.63 77.04 -9.95
N THR A 371 -6.53 77.04 -9.21
CA THR A 371 -6.44 77.76 -7.93
C THR A 371 -6.23 79.26 -8.13
N GLN A 372 -5.56 79.64 -9.22
CA GLN A 372 -5.27 81.04 -9.58
C GLN A 372 -6.23 81.59 -10.65
N ASN A 373 -7.26 80.83 -11.06
CA ASN A 373 -8.08 81.13 -12.24
C ASN A 373 -7.22 81.51 -13.47
N ARG A 374 -6.08 80.83 -13.66
CA ARG A 374 -5.11 81.14 -14.71
C ARG A 374 -5.42 80.34 -15.96
N TRP A 375 -5.50 81.07 -17.05
CA TRP A 375 -5.72 80.57 -18.40
C TRP A 375 -4.48 80.80 -19.22
N VAL A 376 -4.11 79.83 -20.05
CA VAL A 376 -2.95 79.92 -20.92
C VAL A 376 -3.34 79.64 -22.36
N LEU A 377 -2.73 80.41 -23.25
CA LEU A 377 -2.67 80.13 -24.68
C LEU A 377 -1.20 80.13 -25.08
N LYS A 378 -0.76 79.11 -25.81
CA LYS A 378 0.55 79.07 -26.47
C LYS A 378 0.33 79.02 -27.97
N PHE A 379 1.06 79.83 -28.71
CA PHE A 379 1.00 79.90 -30.16
C PHE A 379 2.41 80.08 -30.73
N ASP A 380 2.84 79.15 -31.57
CA ASP A 380 4.24 79.00 -31.99
C ASP A 380 4.45 79.13 -33.51
N ASP A 381 3.45 79.64 -34.25
CA ASP A 381 3.57 79.84 -35.70
C ASP A 381 4.19 81.22 -36.02
N PRO A 382 5.45 81.28 -36.48
CA PRO A 382 6.16 82.53 -36.68
C PRO A 382 5.62 83.34 -37.87
N GLU A 383 5.04 82.68 -38.88
CA GLU A 383 4.51 83.37 -40.08
C GLU A 383 3.26 84.16 -39.71
N VAL A 384 2.38 83.57 -38.91
CA VAL A 384 1.17 84.24 -38.42
C VAL A 384 1.54 85.35 -37.42
N LEU A 385 2.53 85.11 -36.55
CA LEU A 385 2.96 86.10 -35.57
C LEU A 385 3.61 87.35 -36.20
N ALA A 386 4.37 87.19 -37.30
CA ALA A 386 4.94 88.31 -38.03
C ALA A 386 3.88 89.17 -38.75
N GLU A 387 2.67 88.64 -38.93
CA GLU A 387 1.57 89.31 -39.60
C GLU A 387 0.64 90.10 -38.67
N ILE A 388 0.76 89.95 -37.35
CA ILE A 388 -0.17 90.56 -36.38
C ILE A 388 0.51 91.69 -35.61
N ASP A 389 -0.26 92.76 -35.38
CA ASP A 389 0.21 93.94 -34.63
C ASP A 389 -0.54 94.09 -33.29
N ALA A 390 -1.68 93.41 -33.16
CA ALA A 390 -2.54 93.46 -31.98
C ALA A 390 -3.19 92.10 -31.72
N VAL A 391 -3.46 91.84 -30.44
CA VAL A 391 -4.15 90.63 -29.97
C VAL A 391 -5.34 91.01 -29.12
N PHE A 392 -6.44 90.28 -29.27
CA PHE A 392 -7.61 90.44 -28.42
C PHE A 392 -8.28 89.10 -28.11
N VAL A 393 -9.08 89.07 -27.05
CA VAL A 393 -9.77 87.87 -26.57
C VAL A 393 -11.27 88.08 -26.63
N THR A 394 -12.01 87.07 -27.11
CA THR A 394 -13.48 87.07 -27.15
C THR A 394 -14.08 85.87 -26.41
N VAL A 395 -15.35 86.02 -26.01
CA VAL A 395 -16.18 84.94 -25.47
C VAL A 395 -16.92 84.24 -26.61
N GLU A 396 -16.52 83.02 -26.94
CA GLU A 396 -17.07 82.23 -28.04
C GLU A 396 -17.86 81.01 -27.51
N PRO A 397 -18.66 80.34 -28.36
CA PRO A 397 -19.32 79.09 -28.00
C PRO A 397 -18.31 77.99 -27.59
N PRO A 398 -18.75 76.95 -26.87
CA PRO A 398 -17.90 75.81 -26.52
C PRO A 398 -17.27 75.20 -27.78
N GLY A 399 -15.94 75.20 -27.86
CA GLY A 399 -15.18 74.74 -29.05
C GLY A 399 -14.69 75.85 -29.98
N GLY A 400 -14.99 77.12 -29.67
CA GLY A 400 -14.52 78.29 -30.42
C GLY A 400 -15.37 78.61 -31.64
N SER A 401 -14.94 79.62 -32.39
CA SER A 401 -15.59 80.13 -33.60
C SER A 401 -14.57 80.31 -34.73
N PRO A 402 -14.97 80.23 -36.01
CA PRO A 402 -14.09 80.53 -37.14
C PRO A 402 -13.85 82.04 -37.35
N LYS A 403 -14.67 82.91 -36.75
CA LYS A 403 -14.54 84.37 -36.79
C LYS A 403 -14.87 84.95 -35.42
N PRO A 404 -14.32 86.12 -35.04
CA PRO A 404 -14.64 86.74 -33.75
C PRO A 404 -16.12 87.15 -33.74
N THR A 405 -16.95 86.38 -33.03
CA THR A 405 -18.39 86.58 -32.90
C THR A 405 -18.78 87.07 -31.50
N GLY A 406 -17.93 86.81 -30.52
CA GLY A 406 -18.11 87.17 -29.13
C GLY A 406 -17.79 88.63 -28.77
N GLN A 407 -18.17 89.00 -27.55
CA GLN A 407 -17.75 90.26 -26.93
C GLN A 407 -16.22 90.25 -26.70
N LYS A 408 -15.55 91.34 -27.06
CA LYS A 408 -14.11 91.55 -26.77
C LYS A 408 -13.93 91.81 -25.27
N LEU A 409 -13.05 91.05 -24.63
CA LEU A 409 -12.71 91.16 -23.21
C LEU A 409 -11.35 91.82 -23.02
N LEU A 410 -10.32 91.27 -23.64
CA LEU A 410 -8.94 91.75 -23.47
C LEU A 410 -8.41 92.26 -24.79
N TYR A 411 -7.59 93.31 -24.77
CA TYR A 411 -6.97 93.88 -25.94
C TYR A 411 -5.53 94.35 -25.65
N ALA A 412 -4.59 93.95 -26.49
CA ALA A 412 -3.17 94.27 -26.38
C ALA A 412 -2.60 94.66 -27.74
N TYR A 413 -1.71 95.66 -27.75
CA TYR A 413 -0.94 96.02 -28.94
C TYR A 413 0.48 95.46 -28.81
N LEU A 414 0.93 94.70 -29.80
CA LEU A 414 2.21 93.98 -29.79
C LEU A 414 3.37 94.84 -30.33
N ASN A 415 3.09 95.81 -31.21
CA ASN A 415 4.09 96.68 -31.82
C ASN A 415 4.58 97.77 -30.83
N GLY A 416 5.47 97.38 -29.93
CA GLY A 416 6.26 98.27 -29.06
C GLY A 416 7.73 97.83 -29.04
N GLN A 417 8.66 98.64 -28.52
CA GLN A 417 10.05 98.19 -28.36
C GLN A 417 10.12 97.00 -27.39
N PRO A 418 11.06 96.05 -27.57
CA PRO A 418 11.27 94.97 -26.60
C PRO A 418 11.54 95.56 -25.21
N ASN A 419 10.77 95.11 -24.22
CA ASN A 419 10.83 95.63 -22.84
C ASN A 419 11.78 94.80 -21.94
N HIS A 420 12.41 93.78 -22.51
CA HIS A 420 13.34 92.90 -21.82
C HIS A 420 14.74 93.00 -22.48
N PRO A 421 15.82 93.09 -21.67
CA PRO A 421 17.20 93.24 -22.16
C PRO A 421 17.75 92.00 -22.89
#